data_AF-A7VNA7-F1
#
_entry.id   AF-A7VNA7-F1
#
_cell.length_a   1.000
_cell.length_b   1.000
_cell.length_c   1.000
_cell.angle_alpha   90.00
_cell.angle_beta   90.00
_cell.angle_gamma   90.00
#
_symmetry.space_group_name_H-M   'P 1'
#
loop_
_entity.id
_entity.type
_entity.pdbx_description
1 polymer ?
#
loop_
_entity_poly.entity_id
_entity_poly.type
_entity_poly.pdbx_seq_one_letter_code
_entity_poly.pdbx_strand_id
1 'polypeptide(L)'
;MPKTTCFEPHGQPGGETVNIGYDEYEVIRLLDYELLSQKQCADKMSISRSTVARMYEHARQQIADALVNGKRITISGGDIRVCAAMRPECRHIKNCCHRLKSPGE
;
A
#
# COMPACT_ATOMS: atom_id res chain seq x y z
N MET A 1 -4.80 6.81 -0.31
CA MET A 1 -4.02 6.78 0.95
C MET A 1 -4.69 5.80 1.90
N PRO A 2 -3.91 4.99 2.64
CA PRO A 2 -4.46 4.10 3.65
C PRO A 2 -5.15 4.90 4.77
N LYS A 3 -6.22 4.34 5.34
CA LYS A 3 -6.88 4.93 6.53
C LYS A 3 -6.08 4.71 7.81
N THR A 4 -5.36 3.59 7.86
CA THR A 4 -4.53 3.17 8.99
C THR A 4 -3.10 3.04 8.49
N THR A 5 -2.18 3.76 9.11
CA THR A 5 -0.76 3.78 8.74
C THR A 5 0.13 3.00 9.71
N CYS A 6 -0.47 2.35 10.72
CA CYS A 6 0.26 1.57 11.72
C CYS A 6 -0.57 0.35 12.15
N PHE A 7 0.06 -0.83 12.14
CA PHE A 7 -0.47 -2.07 12.70
C PHE A 7 0.54 -2.62 13.70
N GLU A 8 0.08 -3.01 14.88
CA GLU A 8 0.96 -3.47 15.95
C GLU A 8 0.51 -4.82 16.54
N PRO A 9 1.47 -5.68 16.93
CA PRO A 9 1.16 -6.95 17.58
C PRO A 9 0.56 -6.71 18.97
N HIS A 10 -0.51 -7.43 19.28
CA HIS A 10 -1.12 -7.35 20.59
C HIS A 10 -0.29 -8.12 21.64
N GLY A 11 -0.08 -7.52 22.82
CA GLY A 11 0.60 -8.17 23.95
C GLY A 11 2.14 -8.07 23.95
N GLN A 12 2.75 -7.38 22.99
CA GLN A 12 4.20 -7.10 22.96
C GLN A 12 4.48 -5.60 22.77
N PRO A 13 4.54 -4.81 23.85
CA PRO A 13 4.93 -3.40 23.77
C PRO A 13 6.44 -3.27 23.51
N GLY A 14 6.83 -2.51 22.47
CA GLY A 14 8.22 -2.06 22.26
C GLY A 14 9.06 -2.85 21.24
N GLY A 15 8.44 -3.58 20.31
CA GLY A 15 9.14 -4.33 19.27
C GLY A 15 9.73 -3.49 18.13
N GLU A 16 10.59 -4.13 17.33
CA GLU A 16 11.10 -3.59 16.07
C GLU A 16 9.95 -3.18 15.12
N THR A 17 10.25 -2.31 14.16
CA THR A 17 9.27 -1.82 13.18
C THR A 17 9.79 -2.06 11.77
N VAL A 18 8.93 -2.59 10.90
CA VAL A 18 9.13 -2.58 9.45
C VAL A 18 8.30 -1.46 8.83
N ASN A 19 8.84 -0.78 7.83
CA ASN A 19 8.15 0.28 7.12
C ASN A 19 7.86 -0.11 5.67
N ILE A 20 6.59 -0.18 5.31
CA ILE A 20 6.12 -0.39 3.95
C ILE A 20 5.89 0.98 3.30
N GLY A 21 6.45 1.21 2.10
CA GLY A 21 6.20 2.43 1.33
C GLY A 21 4.75 2.55 0.88
N TYR A 22 4.29 3.77 0.56
CA TYR A 22 2.92 3.94 0.04
C TYR A 22 2.70 3.27 -1.32
N ASP A 23 3.72 3.23 -2.16
CA ASP A 23 3.74 2.53 -3.44
C ASP A 23 3.66 1.01 -3.26
N GLU A 24 4.45 0.47 -2.32
CA GLU A 24 4.44 -0.94 -1.94
C GLU A 24 3.10 -1.36 -1.34
N TYR A 25 2.54 -0.54 -0.44
CA TYR A 25 1.19 -0.73 0.08
C TYR A 25 0.15 -0.76 -1.05
N GLU A 26 0.25 0.15 -2.02
CA GLU A 26 -0.67 0.19 -3.14
C GLU A 26 -0.53 -1.05 -4.03
N VAL A 27 0.69 -1.57 -4.23
CA VAL A 27 0.91 -2.84 -4.93
C VAL A 27 0.22 -3.99 -4.20
N ILE A 28 0.40 -4.13 -2.89
CA ILE A 28 -0.29 -5.17 -2.09
C ILE A 28 -1.80 -5.02 -2.20
N ARG A 29 -2.32 -3.79 -2.08
CA ARG A 29 -3.77 -3.54 -2.20
C ARG A 29 -4.30 -3.93 -3.58
N LEU A 30 -3.61 -3.58 -4.65
CA LEU A 30 -4.06 -3.85 -6.02
C LEU A 30 -3.97 -5.34 -6.36
N LEU A 31 -2.90 -6.02 -5.95
CA LEU A 31 -2.69 -7.43 -6.29
C LEU A 31 -3.47 -8.37 -5.36
N ASP A 32 -3.37 -8.20 -4.05
CA ASP A 32 -3.89 -9.19 -3.09
C ASP A 32 -5.32 -8.86 -2.62
N TYR A 33 -5.68 -7.57 -2.52
CA TYR A 33 -7.02 -7.18 -2.05
C TYR A 33 -8.01 -6.94 -3.21
N GLU A 34 -7.59 -6.25 -4.28
CA GLU A 34 -8.41 -6.02 -5.47
C GLU A 34 -8.26 -7.13 -6.54
N LEU A 35 -7.40 -8.12 -6.30
CA LEU A 35 -7.18 -9.30 -7.14
C LEU A 35 -6.82 -8.97 -8.60
N LEU A 36 -6.08 -7.88 -8.83
CA LEU A 36 -5.61 -7.51 -10.16
C LEU A 36 -4.39 -8.34 -10.55
N SER A 37 -4.22 -8.56 -11.86
CA SER A 37 -2.95 -9.08 -12.38
C SER A 37 -1.82 -8.05 -12.25
N GLN A 38 -0.56 -8.51 -12.25
CA GLN A 38 0.60 -7.61 -12.29
C GLN A 38 0.57 -6.65 -13.50
N LYS A 39 -0.03 -7.06 -14.61
CA LYS A 39 -0.24 -6.17 -15.77
C LYS A 39 -1.12 -4.98 -15.38
N GLN A 40 -2.30 -5.28 -14.87
CA GLN A 40 -3.30 -4.27 -14.52
C GLN A 40 -2.79 -3.35 -13.41
N CYS A 41 -2.05 -3.90 -12.44
CA CYS A 41 -1.37 -3.09 -11.42
C CYS A 41 -0.34 -2.13 -12.03
N ALA A 42 0.53 -2.61 -12.92
CA ALA A 42 1.54 -1.79 -13.60
C ALA A 42 0.90 -0.69 -14.44
N ASP A 43 -0.15 -1.03 -15.21
CA ASP A 43 -0.90 -0.07 -16.02
C ASP A 43 -1.55 1.02 -15.14
N LYS A 44 -2.18 0.61 -14.02
CA LYS A 44 -2.85 1.53 -13.10
C LYS A 44 -1.88 2.46 -12.36
N MET A 45 -0.70 1.95 -12.00
CA MET A 45 0.35 2.73 -11.33
C MET A 45 1.27 3.49 -12.31
N SER A 46 1.10 3.28 -13.62
CA SER A 46 1.92 3.91 -14.67
C SER A 46 3.43 3.67 -14.47
N ILE A 47 3.79 2.42 -14.20
CA ILE A 47 5.15 1.93 -13.98
C ILE A 47 5.35 0.59 -14.69
N SER A 48 6.59 0.10 -14.74
CA SER A 48 6.89 -1.19 -15.37
C SER A 48 6.38 -2.39 -14.54
N ARG A 49 6.08 -3.51 -15.20
CA ARG A 49 5.76 -4.78 -14.53
C ARG A 49 6.89 -5.27 -13.62
N SER A 50 8.15 -5.07 -14.01
CA SER A 50 9.30 -5.46 -13.19
C SER A 50 9.41 -4.59 -11.93
N THR A 51 9.06 -3.30 -12.01
CA THR A 51 8.93 -2.43 -10.82
C THR A 51 7.85 -2.95 -9.88
N VAL A 52 6.66 -3.31 -10.40
CA VAL A 52 5.59 -3.92 -9.61
C VAL A 52 6.06 -5.21 -8.94
N ALA A 53 6.70 -6.12 -9.68
CA ALA A 53 7.18 -7.38 -9.13
C ALA A 53 8.19 -7.17 -7.99
N ARG A 54 9.13 -6.23 -8.14
CA ARG A 54 10.13 -5.90 -7.11
C ARG A 54 9.47 -5.32 -5.85
N MET A 55 8.57 -4.36 -5.99
CA MET A 55 7.85 -3.79 -4.85
C MET A 55 6.97 -4.82 -4.16
N TYR A 56 6.31 -5.69 -4.93
CA TYR A 56 5.48 -6.75 -4.39
C TYR A 56 6.30 -7.72 -3.54
N GLU A 57 7.44 -8.18 -4.07
CA GLU A 57 8.33 -9.08 -3.33
C GLU A 57 8.86 -8.43 -2.05
N HIS A 58 9.35 -7.19 -2.13
CA HIS A 58 9.86 -6.48 -0.97
C HIS A 58 8.77 -6.27 0.10
N ALA A 59 7.58 -5.81 -0.30
CA ALA A 59 6.45 -5.62 0.60
C ALA A 59 6.05 -6.93 1.30
N ARG A 60 6.00 -8.06 0.58
CA ARG A 60 5.68 -9.36 1.19
C ARG A 60 6.77 -9.85 2.14
N GLN A 61 8.05 -9.60 1.85
CA GLN A 61 9.14 -9.92 2.77
C GLN A 61 9.00 -9.13 4.09
N GLN A 62 8.69 -7.84 4.01
CA GLN A 62 8.48 -7.01 5.20
C GLN A 62 7.25 -7.45 6.01
N ILE A 63 6.14 -7.76 5.34
CA ILE A 63 4.93 -8.30 5.99
C ILE A 63 5.27 -9.64 6.68
N ALA A 64 5.98 -10.52 6.00
CA ALA A 64 6.39 -11.81 6.56
C ALA A 64 7.30 -11.64 7.80
N ASP A 65 8.30 -10.76 7.73
CA ASP A 65 9.18 -10.43 8.87
C ASP A 65 8.35 -9.94 10.07
N ALA A 66 7.40 -9.03 9.84
CA ALA A 66 6.55 -8.53 10.90
C ALA A 66 5.66 -9.60 11.54
N LEU A 67 5.04 -10.45 10.72
CA LEU A 67 4.16 -11.51 11.21
C LEU A 67 4.94 -12.60 11.97
N VAL A 68 6.14 -12.97 11.50
CA VAL A 68 6.95 -14.02 12.12
C VAL A 68 7.61 -13.54 13.40
N ASN A 69 8.13 -12.31 13.41
CA ASN A 69 8.94 -11.80 14.52
C ASN A 69 8.18 -10.85 15.46
N GLY A 70 6.87 -10.67 15.27
CA GLY A 70 6.07 -9.78 16.09
C GLY A 70 6.52 -8.32 15.98
N LYS A 71 6.78 -7.84 14.76
CA LYS A 71 7.17 -6.45 14.52
C LYS A 71 5.95 -5.58 14.22
N ARG A 72 6.05 -4.29 14.55
CA ARG A 72 5.07 -3.30 14.09
C ARG A 72 5.25 -3.06 12.59
N ILE A 73 4.14 -2.84 11.89
CA ILE A 73 4.15 -2.42 10.49
C ILE A 73 3.73 -0.96 10.43
N THR A 74 4.58 -0.09 9.90
CA THR A 74 4.20 1.28 9.52
C THR A 74 4.06 1.41 8.02
N ILE A 75 3.18 2.31 7.58
CA ILE A 75 3.01 2.66 6.17
C ILE A 75 3.34 4.13 6.01
N SER A 76 4.52 4.41 5.44
CA SER A 76 5.01 5.79 5.26
C SER A 76 6.10 5.87 4.19
N GLY A 77 6.30 7.07 3.64
CA GLY A 77 7.33 7.32 2.62
C GLY A 77 7.04 6.63 1.28
N GLY A 78 8.08 6.49 0.45
CA GLY A 78 7.98 5.96 -0.91
C GLY A 78 7.53 6.99 -1.95
N ASP A 79 7.56 6.58 -3.21
CA ASP A 79 7.21 7.46 -4.34
C ASP A 79 5.69 7.52 -4.53
N ILE A 80 5.07 8.52 -3.90
CA ILE A 80 3.63 8.76 -4.05
C ILE A 80 3.37 9.48 -5.37
N ARG A 81 2.79 8.76 -6.34
CA ARG A 81 2.18 9.40 -7.50
C ARG A 81 0.69 9.59 -7.26
N VAL A 82 0.30 10.84 -7.01
CA VAL A 82 -1.11 11.23 -7.01
C VAL A 82 -1.56 11.38 -8.45
N CYS A 83 -2.71 10.79 -8.81
CA CYS A 83 -3.28 11.02 -10.12
C CYS A 83 -3.58 12.52 -10.31
N ALA A 84 -3.31 13.08 -11.50
CA ALA A 84 -3.54 14.49 -11.77
C ALA A 84 -5.04 14.87 -11.83
N ALA A 85 -5.91 13.91 -12.17
CA ALA A 85 -7.36 14.08 -12.21
C ALA A 85 -8.09 12.74 -11.99
N MET A 86 -9.33 12.80 -11.52
CA MET A 86 -10.17 11.61 -11.30
C MET A 86 -10.46 10.91 -12.64
N ARG A 87 -10.02 9.65 -12.77
CA ARG A 87 -10.35 8.80 -13.94
C ARG A 87 -11.68 8.07 -13.73
N PRO A 88 -12.42 7.70 -14.79
CA PRO A 88 -13.68 6.95 -14.68
C PRO A 88 -13.54 5.65 -13.88
N GLU A 89 -12.46 4.90 -14.08
CA GLU A 89 -12.18 3.67 -13.33
C GLU A 89 -11.93 3.89 -11.82
N CYS A 90 -11.64 5.13 -11.41
CA CYS A 90 -11.40 5.49 -10.01
C CYS A 90 -12.68 5.85 -9.24
N ARG A 91 -13.81 6.08 -9.95
CA ARG A 91 -15.04 6.66 -9.38
C ARG A 91 -15.60 5.85 -8.20
N HIS A 92 -15.46 4.53 -8.21
CA HIS A 92 -15.99 3.64 -7.18
C HIS A 92 -14.91 3.06 -6.25
N ILE A 93 -13.64 3.47 -6.40
CA ILE A 93 -12.54 2.96 -5.57
C ILE A 93 -12.59 3.63 -4.19
N LYS A 94 -12.84 2.81 -3.15
CA LYS A 94 -13.01 3.28 -1.75
C LYS A 94 -11.81 4.10 -1.25
N ASN A 95 -10.59 3.73 -1.65
CA ASN A 95 -9.33 4.35 -1.20
C ASN A 95 -8.62 5.17 -2.31
N CYS A 96 -9.37 5.75 -3.25
CA CYS A 96 -8.82 6.57 -4.33
C CYS A 96 -8.01 7.77 -3.78
N CYS A 97 -6.89 8.12 -4.44
CA CYS A 97 -6.06 9.27 -4.07
C CYS A 97 -6.80 10.62 -4.09
N HIS A 98 -7.93 10.73 -4.80
CA HIS A 98 -8.76 11.93 -4.85
C HIS A 98 -9.90 11.97 -3.82
N ARG A 99 -10.15 10.89 -3.07
CA ARG A 99 -11.30 10.80 -2.15
C ARG A 99 -10.94 11.15 -0.70
N LEU A 100 -9.78 11.75 -0.47
CA LEU A 100 -9.46 12.33 0.83
C LEU A 100 -10.34 13.55 1.03
N LYS A 101 -11.50 13.35 1.69
CA LYS A 101 -12.25 14.47 2.29
C LYS A 101 -11.31 15.18 3.26
N SER A 102 -11.26 16.51 3.17
CA SER A 102 -10.73 17.39 4.21
C SER A 102 -11.33 17.00 5.58
N PRO A 103 -10.60 17.09 6.70
CA PRO A 103 -11.23 16.98 8.01
C PRO A 103 -12.17 18.18 8.18
N GLY A 104 -13.48 17.92 8.24
CA GLY A 104 -14.51 18.94 8.30
C GLY A 104 -15.90 18.42 7.89
N GLU A 105 -16.36 17.39 8.58
CA GLU A 105 -17.80 17.14 8.83
C GLU A 105 -18.02 17.33 10.33
#